data_AF-A0A509LCN3-F1
#
_entry.id   AF-A0A509LCN3-F1
#
_cell.length_a   1.000
_cell.length_b   1.000
_cell.length_c   1.000
_cell.angle_alpha   90.00
_cell.angle_beta   90.00
_cell.angle_gamma   90.00
#
_symmetry.space_group_name_H-M   'P 1'
#
loop_
_entity.id
_entity.type
_entity.pdbx_description
1 polymer ?
#
loop_
_entity_poly.entity_id
_entity_poly.type
_entity_poly.pdbx_seq_one_letter_code
_entity_poly.pdbx_strand_id
1 'polypeptide(L)'
;MKKVIGGSIAIILGLFCFSAFFSAFLTFLAGIIPLTLILAGCLTIYLNRDDDAPEYTQPEAKSIKAVEDKSVETKITQTQPEDNITDNVIEDTPKLSGNTSTYVFHSPDCKFSKSKKCTSFFNTREEAIQEGYKPCGICKP
;
A
#
# COMPACT_ATOMS: atom_id res chain seq x y z
N MET A 1 49.30 37.42 4.20
CA MET A 1 48.37 38.52 4.51
C MET A 1 47.37 38.87 3.40
N LYS A 2 47.68 38.65 2.11
CA LYS A 2 46.79 39.07 0.98
C LYS A 2 45.52 38.22 0.82
N LYS A 3 45.56 36.92 1.12
CA LYS A 3 44.39 36.02 1.05
C LYS A 3 43.35 36.30 2.14
N VAL A 4 43.80 36.81 3.28
CA VAL A 4 42.93 37.20 4.41
C VAL A 4 42.13 38.46 4.07
N ILE A 5 42.75 39.42 3.37
CA ILE A 5 42.08 40.64 2.90
C ILE A 5 40.94 40.32 1.92
N GLY A 6 41.15 39.37 1.00
CA GLY A 6 40.13 38.96 0.04
C GLY A 6 38.94 38.25 0.70
N GLY A 7 39.21 37.42 1.71
CA GLY A 7 38.16 36.77 2.51
C GLY A 7 37.31 37.77 3.27
N SER A 8 37.92 38.77 3.92
CA SER A 8 37.18 39.82 4.64
C SER A 8 36.27 40.62 3.72
N ILE A 9 36.74 40.99 2.52
CA ILE A 9 35.93 41.71 1.54
C ILE A 9 34.76 40.84 1.05
N ALA A 10 34.99 39.55 0.79
CA ALA A 10 33.94 38.62 0.36
C ALA A 10 32.85 38.42 1.43
N ILE A 11 33.22 38.35 2.72
CA ILE A 11 32.25 38.24 3.82
C ILE A 11 31.38 39.49 3.90
N ILE A 12 31.98 40.68 3.84
CA ILE A 12 31.22 41.95 3.93
C ILE A 12 30.25 42.06 2.75
N LEU A 13 30.71 41.78 1.53
CA LEU A 13 29.87 41.82 0.34
C LEU A 13 28.76 40.76 0.38
N GLY A 14 29.11 39.54 0.82
CA GLY A 14 28.18 38.43 0.95
C GLY A 14 27.09 38.72 1.98
N LEU A 15 27.44 39.28 3.15
CA LEU A 15 26.49 39.61 4.20
C LEU A 15 25.57 40.76 3.79
N PHE A 16 26.10 41.77 3.10
CA PHE A 16 25.30 42.86 2.53
C PHE A 16 24.30 42.35 1.50
N CYS A 17 24.76 41.50 0.57
CA CYS A 17 23.90 40.90 -0.45
C CYS A 17 22.84 39.98 0.18
N PHE A 18 23.24 39.14 1.13
CA PHE A 18 22.32 38.27 1.87
C PHE A 18 21.25 39.09 2.62
N SER A 19 21.63 40.21 3.23
CA SER A 19 20.70 41.11 3.91
C SER A 19 19.73 41.79 2.93
N ALA A 20 20.22 42.29 1.79
CA ALA A 20 19.39 42.94 0.77
C ALA A 20 18.38 41.99 0.11
N PHE A 21 18.72 40.70 -0.02
CA PHE A 21 17.86 39.68 -0.62
C PHE A 21 17.22 38.73 0.42
N PHE A 22 17.31 39.06 1.71
CA PHE A 22 16.89 38.18 2.80
C PHE A 22 15.41 37.80 2.71
N SER A 23 14.56 38.73 2.26
CA SER A 23 13.14 38.46 2.06
C SER A 23 12.90 37.38 1.00
N ALA A 24 13.62 37.39 -0.12
CA ALA A 24 13.49 36.37 -1.16
C ALA A 24 14.02 35.01 -0.67
N PHE A 25 15.10 35.02 0.12
CA PHE A 25 15.63 33.82 0.78
C PHE A 25 14.61 33.20 1.76
N LEU A 26 13.94 34.02 2.58
CA LEU A 26 12.91 33.53 3.49
C LEU A 26 11.70 32.95 2.73
N THR A 27 11.26 33.58 1.64
CA THR A 27 10.19 33.04 0.79
C THR A 27 10.58 31.69 0.18
N PHE A 28 11.83 31.54 -0.24
CA PHE A 28 12.38 30.27 -0.73
C PHE A 28 12.40 29.20 0.37
N LEU A 29 12.86 29.53 1.58
CA LEU A 29 12.81 28.64 2.74
C LEU A 29 11.38 28.26 3.12
N ALA A 30 10.45 29.22 3.09
CA ALA A 30 9.04 28.98 3.39
C ALA A 30 8.40 27.96 2.42
N GLY A 31 8.90 27.84 1.19
CA GLY A 31 8.48 26.80 0.25
C GLY A 31 9.22 25.46 0.44
N ILE A 32 10.51 25.49 0.72
CA ILE A 32 11.32 24.26 0.81
C ILE A 32 11.15 23.53 2.13
N ILE A 33 11.06 24.24 3.26
CA ILE A 33 10.86 23.63 4.58
C ILE A 33 9.64 22.70 4.63
N PRO A 34 8.44 23.10 4.17
CA PRO A 34 7.30 22.18 4.19
C PRO A 34 7.50 21.00 3.23
N LEU A 35 8.13 21.21 2.07
CA LEU A 35 8.41 20.14 1.11
C LEU A 35 9.38 19.10 1.68
N THR A 36 10.46 19.55 2.33
CA THR A 36 11.44 18.66 2.96
C THR A 36 10.88 17.97 4.19
N LEU A 37 10.02 18.64 4.99
CA LEU A 37 9.34 18.00 6.12
C LEU A 37 8.38 16.90 5.68
N ILE A 38 7.62 17.10 4.60
CA ILE A 38 6.73 16.06 4.07
C ILE A 38 7.55 14.88 3.55
N LEU A 39 8.60 15.14 2.76
CA LEU A 39 9.47 14.08 2.24
C LEU A 39 10.18 13.31 3.35
N ALA A 40 10.74 14.02 4.34
CA ALA A 40 11.39 13.41 5.49
C ALA A 40 10.40 12.62 6.33
N GLY A 41 9.20 13.16 6.59
CA GLY A 41 8.15 12.46 7.32
C GLY A 41 7.70 11.18 6.62
N CYS A 42 7.47 11.22 5.31
CA CYS A 42 7.17 10.02 4.52
C CYS A 42 8.31 9.01 4.56
N LEU A 43 9.56 9.47 4.44
CA LEU A 43 10.73 8.59 4.52
C LEU A 43 10.85 7.93 5.90
N THR A 44 10.59 8.66 6.99
CA THR A 44 10.59 8.10 8.34
C THR A 44 9.49 7.06 8.51
N ILE A 45 8.26 7.32 8.05
CA ILE A 45 7.17 6.31 8.11
C ILE A 45 7.54 5.07 7.28
N TYR A 46 8.16 5.26 6.12
CA TYR A 46 8.59 4.16 5.26
C TYR A 46 9.66 3.28 5.92
N LEU A 47 10.68 3.90 6.51
CA LEU A 47 11.79 3.18 7.17
C LEU A 47 11.43 2.62 8.54
N ASN A 48 10.46 3.22 9.23
CA ASN A 48 9.99 2.79 10.56
C ASN A 48 8.78 1.85 10.47
N ARG A 49 8.46 1.32 9.29
CA ARG A 49 7.63 0.14 9.20
C ARG A 49 8.54 -1.04 9.53
N ASP A 50 8.44 -1.50 10.77
CA ASP A 50 8.93 -2.82 11.12
C ASP A 50 8.20 -3.80 10.18
N ASP A 51 8.96 -4.57 9.40
CA ASP A 51 8.41 -5.67 8.65
C ASP A 51 7.97 -6.73 9.68
N ASP A 52 6.73 -6.64 10.16
CA ASP A 52 6.03 -7.77 10.76
C ASP A 52 5.70 -8.82 9.68
N ALA A 53 6.73 -9.22 8.94
CA ALA A 53 6.73 -10.51 8.29
C ALA A 53 6.65 -11.55 9.41
N PRO A 54 5.62 -12.41 9.45
CA PRO A 54 5.71 -13.58 10.30
C PRO A 54 6.99 -14.31 9.93
N GLU A 55 7.81 -14.64 10.93
CA GLU A 55 9.01 -15.44 10.75
C GLU A 55 8.62 -16.69 9.95
N TYR A 56 9.01 -16.72 8.68
CA TYR A 56 8.78 -17.88 7.82
C TYR A 56 9.68 -18.99 8.34
N THR A 57 9.13 -19.86 9.20
CA THR A 57 9.68 -21.20 9.39
C THR A 57 9.61 -21.89 8.03
N GLN A 58 10.78 -22.06 7.42
CA GLN A 58 11.01 -22.87 6.24
C GLN A 58 10.33 -24.23 6.42
N PRO A 59 9.41 -24.66 5.54
CA PRO A 59 8.93 -26.03 5.53
C PRO A 59 10.04 -26.89 4.95
N GLU A 60 10.90 -27.40 5.82
CA GLU A 60 11.92 -28.38 5.46
C GLU A 60 11.22 -29.70 5.12
N ALA A 61 11.00 -29.91 3.83
CA ALA A 61 10.58 -31.20 3.31
C ALA A 61 11.72 -32.21 3.51
N LYS A 62 11.53 -33.15 4.46
CA LYS A 62 11.83 -34.61 4.34
C LYS A 62 12.13 -35.24 5.70
N SER A 63 11.20 -36.03 6.22
CA SER A 63 11.35 -37.49 6.35
C SER A 63 10.20 -38.07 7.16
N ILE A 64 9.44 -38.97 6.53
CA ILE A 64 8.46 -39.82 7.21
C ILE A 64 9.22 -40.96 7.89
N LYS A 65 9.08 -41.12 9.21
CA LYS A 65 9.14 -42.43 9.90
C LYS A 65 8.24 -42.45 11.14
N ALA A 66 7.30 -43.40 11.10
CA ALA A 66 6.80 -44.25 12.18
C ALA A 66 6.10 -43.63 13.41
N VAL A 67 4.76 -43.65 13.33
CA VAL A 67 3.75 -44.17 14.28
C VAL A 67 4.22 -44.70 15.65
N GLU A 68 3.56 -44.22 16.71
CA GLU A 68 3.04 -44.89 17.95
C GLU A 68 2.99 -43.84 19.08
N ASP A 69 2.04 -43.72 20.00
CA ASP A 69 0.73 -44.30 20.33
C ASP A 69 0.22 -43.48 21.54
N LYS A 70 -1.12 -43.42 21.73
CA LYS A 70 -1.89 -42.95 22.91
C LYS A 70 -1.84 -41.45 23.26
N SER A 71 -2.96 -40.75 23.44
CA SER A 71 -4.34 -41.20 23.69
C SER A 71 -5.29 -40.00 23.76
N VAL A 72 -6.43 -40.15 23.08
CA VAL A 72 -7.80 -39.76 23.49
C VAL A 72 -8.11 -38.25 23.42
N GLU A 73 -8.75 -37.74 22.36
CA GLU A 73 -10.15 -37.87 21.91
C GLU A 73 -11.09 -36.84 22.57
N THR A 74 -11.68 -35.96 21.76
CA THR A 74 -13.13 -35.68 21.75
C THR A 74 -13.54 -34.95 20.45
N LYS A 75 -13.93 -35.78 19.48
CA LYS A 75 -15.15 -35.70 18.64
C LYS A 75 -15.49 -34.38 17.90
N ILE A 76 -15.09 -34.36 16.62
CA ILE A 76 -15.80 -33.69 15.53
C ILE A 76 -16.96 -34.60 15.09
N THR A 77 -18.10 -34.04 14.70
CA THR A 77 -19.03 -34.74 13.80
C THR A 77 -19.48 -33.76 12.72
N GLN A 78 -18.89 -33.93 11.54
CA GLN A 78 -19.46 -33.53 10.26
C GLN A 78 -20.56 -34.54 9.88
N THR A 79 -21.57 -34.10 9.15
CA THR A 79 -22.24 -34.94 8.15
C THR A 79 -22.67 -34.04 7.01
N GLN A 80 -22.00 -34.20 5.87
CA GLN A 80 -22.50 -33.82 4.55
C GLN A 80 -23.65 -34.76 4.16
N PRO A 81 -24.51 -34.35 3.22
CA PRO A 81 -24.82 -35.23 2.12
C PRO A 81 -24.39 -34.57 0.81
N GLU A 82 -23.40 -35.21 0.21
CA GLU A 82 -22.97 -35.09 -1.16
C GLU A 82 -23.91 -35.87 -2.10
N ASP A 83 -24.21 -35.29 -3.27
CA ASP A 83 -24.55 -35.91 -4.57
C ASP A 83 -25.40 -34.94 -5.42
N ASN A 84 -25.12 -34.59 -6.68
CA ASN A 84 -24.03 -34.87 -7.62
C ASN A 84 -24.33 -34.03 -8.90
N ILE A 85 -23.31 -33.83 -9.76
CA ILE A 85 -23.42 -33.45 -11.20
C ILE A 85 -23.68 -31.94 -11.44
N THR A 86 -22.92 -31.16 -12.21
CA THR A 86 -22.09 -31.44 -13.40
C THR A 86 -21.10 -30.31 -13.60
N ASP A 87 -19.97 -30.66 -14.23
CA ASP A 87 -19.11 -29.82 -15.05
C ASP A 87 -19.75 -28.51 -15.55
N ASN A 88 -19.24 -27.37 -15.08
CA ASN A 88 -18.88 -26.30 -16.00
C ASN A 88 -17.86 -25.40 -15.31
N VAL A 89 -16.80 -25.10 -16.04
CA VAL A 89 -15.85 -24.04 -15.76
C VAL A 89 -16.66 -22.78 -15.45
N ILE A 90 -16.78 -22.39 -14.18
CA ILE A 90 -17.27 -21.05 -13.85
C ILE A 90 -16.05 -20.16 -13.96
N GLU A 91 -15.78 -19.82 -15.22
CA GLU A 91 -15.02 -18.66 -15.68
C GLU A 91 -14.67 -17.72 -14.53
N ASP A 92 -13.37 -17.61 -14.20
CA ASP A 92 -12.74 -16.53 -13.43
C ASP A 92 -12.90 -15.20 -14.18
N THR A 93 -14.16 -14.88 -14.49
CA THR A 93 -14.57 -13.57 -14.93
C THR A 93 -14.72 -12.76 -13.66
N PRO A 94 -13.88 -11.75 -13.47
CA PRO A 94 -13.85 -11.04 -12.22
C PRO A 94 -15.18 -10.30 -12.05
N LYS A 95 -15.88 -10.64 -10.97
CA LYS A 95 -17.26 -10.23 -10.73
C LYS A 95 -17.38 -8.74 -10.42
N LEU A 96 -16.31 -8.13 -9.91
CA LEU A 96 -16.30 -6.75 -9.46
C LEU A 96 -15.33 -5.93 -10.30
N SER A 97 -15.73 -4.72 -10.68
CA SER A 97 -14.88 -3.78 -11.43
C SER A 97 -14.53 -2.56 -10.57
N GLY A 98 -13.27 -2.17 -10.56
CA GLY A 98 -12.70 -1.10 -9.75
C GLY A 98 -12.24 0.07 -10.61
N ASN A 99 -12.69 1.27 -10.26
CA ASN A 99 -12.23 2.52 -10.85
C ASN A 99 -10.87 2.92 -10.27
N THR A 100 -9.83 2.92 -11.10
CA THR A 100 -8.45 3.25 -10.71
C THR A 100 -8.23 4.70 -10.30
N SER A 101 -9.13 5.63 -10.65
CA SER A 101 -8.99 7.05 -10.27
C SER A 101 -9.68 7.39 -8.96
N THR A 102 -10.77 6.69 -8.61
CA THR A 102 -11.55 6.96 -7.39
C THR A 102 -11.38 5.88 -6.32
N TYR A 103 -10.74 4.77 -6.65
CA TYR A 103 -10.63 3.58 -5.81
C TYR A 103 -12.00 3.09 -5.33
N VAL A 104 -13.01 3.15 -6.20
CA VAL A 104 -14.36 2.63 -5.93
C VAL A 104 -14.61 1.41 -6.80
N PHE A 105 -15.06 0.31 -6.19
CA PHE A 105 -15.46 -0.90 -6.92
C PHE A 105 -16.97 -1.06 -6.97
N HIS A 106 -17.42 -1.73 -8.03
CA HIS A 106 -18.81 -1.83 -8.45
C HIS A 106 -19.14 -3.28 -8.84
N SER A 107 -20.38 -3.70 -8.59
CA SER A 107 -20.98 -4.89 -9.20
C SER A 107 -21.13 -4.73 -10.74
N PRO A 108 -21.24 -5.81 -11.51
CA PRO A 108 -21.31 -5.75 -12.98
C PRO A 108 -22.59 -5.05 -13.46
N ASP A 109 -23.65 -5.10 -12.67
CA ASP A 109 -24.94 -4.44 -12.94
C ASP A 109 -24.97 -2.94 -12.59
N CYS A 110 -23.89 -2.40 -12.04
CA CYS A 110 -23.85 -0.98 -11.68
C CYS A 110 -23.74 -0.08 -12.92
N LYS A 111 -24.55 0.99 -12.97
CA LYS A 111 -24.46 2.03 -14.01
C LYS A 111 -23.05 2.61 -14.17
N PHE A 112 -22.28 2.69 -13.09
CA PHE A 112 -20.92 3.25 -13.08
C PHE A 112 -19.81 2.24 -13.37
N SER A 113 -20.13 0.93 -13.37
CA SER A 113 -19.17 -0.15 -13.67
C SER A 113 -18.58 -0.04 -15.08
N LYS A 114 -19.37 0.44 -16.05
CA LYS A 114 -18.99 0.57 -17.47
C LYS A 114 -18.14 1.83 -17.77
N SER A 115 -17.60 2.49 -16.76
CA SER A 115 -16.78 3.69 -16.98
C SER A 115 -15.42 3.31 -17.58
N LYS A 116 -14.84 4.19 -18.40
CA LYS A 116 -13.53 3.96 -19.04
C LYS A 116 -12.36 3.78 -18.08
N LYS A 117 -12.55 4.11 -16.79
CA LYS A 117 -11.53 4.04 -15.74
C LYS A 117 -11.68 2.81 -14.83
N CYS A 118 -12.76 2.04 -15.00
CA CYS A 118 -12.97 0.75 -14.33
C CYS A 118 -12.16 -0.34 -15.04
N THR A 119 -10.88 -0.41 -14.72
CA THR A 119 -9.92 -1.34 -15.35
C THR A 119 -9.31 -2.34 -14.37
N SER A 120 -9.50 -2.15 -13.06
CA SER A 120 -9.15 -3.16 -12.07
C SER A 120 -10.32 -4.11 -11.92
N PHE A 121 -10.07 -5.39 -11.72
CA PHE A 121 -11.14 -6.35 -11.53
C PHE A 121 -10.82 -7.29 -10.37
N PHE A 122 -11.84 -7.65 -9.61
CA PHE A 122 -11.71 -8.47 -8.39
C PHE A 122 -12.73 -9.61 -8.40
N ASN A 123 -12.36 -10.72 -7.77
CA ASN A 123 -13.22 -11.89 -7.64
C ASN A 123 -14.09 -11.79 -6.40
N THR A 124 -13.56 -11.19 -5.33
CA THR A 124 -14.25 -11.03 -4.05
C THR A 124 -14.24 -9.59 -3.56
N ARG A 125 -15.18 -9.29 -2.65
CA ARG A 125 -15.28 -7.98 -2.02
C ARG A 125 -14.08 -7.71 -1.12
N GLU A 126 -13.62 -8.74 -0.43
CA GLU A 126 -12.54 -8.72 0.54
C GLU A 126 -11.22 -8.41 -0.16
N GLU A 127 -10.96 -9.03 -1.31
CA GLU A 127 -9.81 -8.76 -2.17
C GLU A 127 -9.78 -7.29 -2.62
N ALA A 128 -10.91 -6.74 -3.07
CA ALA A 128 -11.00 -5.34 -3.46
C ALA A 128 -10.68 -4.37 -2.30
N ILE A 129 -11.13 -4.71 -1.08
CA ILE A 129 -10.87 -3.91 0.12
C ILE A 129 -9.39 -4.02 0.54
N GLN A 130 -8.78 -5.20 0.41
CA GLN A 130 -7.36 -5.42 0.70
C GLN A 130 -6.46 -4.60 -0.22
N GLU A 131 -6.83 -4.47 -1.50
CA GLU A 131 -6.18 -3.60 -2.49
C GLU A 131 -6.50 -2.10 -2.29
N GLY A 132 -7.28 -1.75 -1.25
CA GLY A 132 -7.58 -0.37 -0.86
C GLY A 132 -8.79 0.27 -1.54
N TYR A 133 -9.60 -0.50 -2.26
CA TYR A 133 -10.80 0.00 -2.91
C TYR A 133 -12.00 0.01 -1.95
N LYS A 134 -12.87 0.99 -2.13
CA LYS A 134 -14.10 1.20 -1.35
C LYS A 134 -15.33 0.71 -2.12
N PRO A 135 -16.31 0.07 -1.46
CA PRO A 135 -17.52 -0.35 -2.13
C PRO A 135 -18.33 0.86 -2.57
N CYS A 136 -18.93 0.79 -3.76
CA CYS A 136 -19.82 1.84 -4.23
C CYS A 136 -21.06 1.95 -3.34
N GLY A 137 -21.35 3.17 -2.86
CA GLY A 137 -22.52 3.43 -2.03
C GLY A 137 -23.88 3.24 -2.72
N ILE A 138 -23.90 3.13 -4.06
CA ILE A 138 -25.12 3.00 -4.86
C ILE A 138 -25.46 1.52 -5.12
N CYS A 139 -24.50 0.74 -5.64
CA CYS A 139 -24.74 -0.68 -5.92
C CYS A 139 -24.45 -1.60 -4.74
N LYS A 140 -23.76 -1.13 -3.69
CA LYS A 140 -23.44 -1.88 -2.46
C LYS A 140 -23.05 -3.35 -2.74
N PRO A 141 -21.98 -3.56 -3.53
CA PRO A 141 -21.45 -4.89 -3.82
C PRO A 141 -21.04 -5.65 -2.56
#